data_AF-H2YPG2-F1
#
_entry.id   AF-H2YPG2-F1
#
_cell.length_a   1.000
_cell.length_b   1.000
_cell.length_c   1.000
_cell.angle_alpha   90.00
_cell.angle_beta   90.00
_cell.angle_gamma   90.00
#
_symmetry.space_group_name_H-M   'P 1'
#
loop_
_entity.id
_entity.type
_entity.pdbx_description
1 polymer ?
#
loop_
_entity_poly.entity_id
_entity_poly.type
_entity_poly.pdbx_seq_one_letter_code
_entity_poly.pdbx_strand_id
1 'polypeptide(L)'
;MTVNGNGDDSVILATGSYDHTIRFWQAHSGVCWRTVQHPDSQVNAMKITPDRALLAAAGYQHVRMYDVKSMNPNPIVCYDGLGKNVTSVGFQQDGKWMFTGGEDCMARIWDMRVRSVQCNRMFQVNAPITSACLHPNQGELIVADQSGCINIWDLKSDKTERLIPEPGVAINSIDIDADASYLAAVNTEGSCFVWSVSQRKSLEGVIQVNPRAKLKAHSRYALKCKFSPDSVLLATTSADQSVKIWKTSDFQLLSTLKLGNTDPADPPHGWMWDCEFSADSQFIITASSDCVARLWNIETAEVKREYSGHTKALVSLAFNDSV
;
A
#
# COMPACT_ATOMS: atom_id res chain seq x y z
N MET A 1 29.68 -14.68 -30.27
CA MET A 1 29.01 -13.50 -29.70
C MET A 1 27.62 -13.91 -29.26
N THR A 2 27.50 -14.42 -28.04
CA THR A 2 26.20 -14.67 -27.40
C THR A 2 25.81 -13.41 -26.66
N VAL A 3 24.84 -12.68 -27.21
CA VAL A 3 24.20 -11.57 -26.50
C VAL A 3 23.29 -12.20 -25.45
N ASN A 4 23.81 -12.36 -24.23
CA ASN A 4 23.00 -12.71 -23.07
C ASN A 4 22.05 -11.53 -22.82
N GLY A 5 20.77 -11.71 -23.15
CA GLY A 5 19.70 -10.79 -22.77
C GLY A 5 19.42 -10.88 -21.28
N ASN A 6 20.28 -10.29 -20.45
CA ASN A 6 19.88 -9.81 -19.13
C ASN A 6 19.14 -8.49 -19.33
N GLY A 7 17.87 -8.59 -19.69
CA GLY A 7 16.96 -7.45 -19.72
C GLY A 7 16.53 -7.09 -18.30
N ASP A 8 17.13 -6.03 -17.77
CA ASP A 8 16.58 -5.14 -16.73
C ASP A 8 16.01 -5.78 -15.45
N ASP A 9 16.93 -6.19 -14.56
CA ASP A 9 16.68 -6.57 -13.15
C ASP A 9 16.34 -5.34 -12.25
N SER A 10 16.00 -4.19 -12.84
CA SER A 10 15.81 -2.91 -12.15
C SER A 10 14.39 -2.72 -11.60
N VAL A 11 13.38 -3.36 -12.20
CA VAL A 11 11.97 -3.18 -11.82
C VAL A 11 11.35 -4.48 -11.32
N ILE A 12 10.82 -4.44 -10.10
CA ILE A 12 10.09 -5.56 -9.51
C ILE A 12 8.62 -5.17 -9.45
N LEU A 13 7.77 -5.93 -10.14
CA LEU A 13 6.32 -5.82 -10.06
C LEU A 13 5.72 -7.17 -9.66
N ALA A 14 5.05 -7.19 -8.51
CA ALA A 14 4.30 -8.33 -8.01
C ALA A 14 2.83 -7.99 -7.78
N THR A 15 1.95 -8.93 -8.10
CA THR A 15 0.49 -8.78 -7.96
C THR A 15 -0.10 -9.94 -7.16
N GLY A 16 -0.99 -9.64 -6.23
CA GLY A 16 -1.62 -10.61 -5.33
C GLY A 16 -3.12 -10.68 -5.57
N SER A 17 -3.65 -11.90 -5.69
CA SER A 17 -5.05 -12.15 -6.06
C SER A 17 -5.72 -13.15 -5.12
N TYR A 18 -7.06 -13.13 -5.13
CA TYR A 18 -7.90 -14.16 -4.52
C TYR A 18 -7.83 -15.53 -5.21
N ASP A 19 -7.08 -15.66 -6.30
CA ASP A 19 -6.77 -16.95 -6.93
C ASP A 19 -5.68 -17.76 -6.20
N HIS A 20 -5.25 -17.29 -5.02
CA HIS A 20 -4.19 -17.89 -4.20
C HIS A 20 -2.83 -17.89 -4.88
N THR A 21 -2.59 -16.96 -5.80
CA THR A 21 -1.29 -16.78 -6.44
C THR A 21 -0.75 -15.37 -6.27
N ILE A 22 0.58 -15.29 -6.22
CA ILE A 22 1.33 -14.06 -6.39
C ILE A 22 2.07 -14.18 -7.72
N ARG A 23 1.87 -13.22 -8.62
CA ARG A 23 2.52 -13.21 -9.94
C ARG A 23 3.54 -12.10 -10.04
N PHE A 24 4.68 -12.42 -10.63
CA PHE A 24 5.75 -11.48 -10.93
C PHE A 24 5.78 -11.18 -12.43
N TRP A 25 5.89 -9.91 -12.74
CA TRP A 25 5.74 -9.40 -14.09
C TRP A 25 6.98 -8.63 -14.52
N GLN A 26 7.29 -8.71 -15.81
CA GLN A 26 8.20 -7.78 -16.46
C GLN A 26 7.43 -6.51 -16.80
N ALA A 27 7.75 -5.40 -16.15
CA ALA A 27 7.02 -4.14 -16.31
C ALA A 27 7.01 -3.63 -17.77
N HIS A 28 8.10 -3.86 -18.51
CA HIS A 28 8.22 -3.38 -19.90
C HIS A 28 7.52 -4.26 -20.94
N SER A 29 7.23 -5.54 -20.65
CA SER A 29 6.64 -6.47 -21.63
C SER A 29 5.23 -6.91 -21.26
N GLY A 30 4.87 -6.89 -19.97
CA GLY A 30 3.60 -7.41 -19.48
C GLY A 30 3.60 -8.92 -19.29
N VAL A 31 4.74 -9.57 -19.50
CA VAL A 31 4.86 -11.03 -19.38
C VAL A 31 5.01 -11.43 -17.91
N CYS A 32 4.16 -12.37 -17.48
CA CYS A 32 4.31 -13.06 -16.21
C CYS A 32 5.47 -14.05 -16.31
N TRP A 33 6.57 -13.80 -15.61
CA TRP A 33 7.76 -14.65 -15.67
C TRP A 33 7.82 -15.64 -14.50
N ARG A 34 7.07 -15.40 -13.42
CA ARG A 34 6.99 -16.30 -12.27
C ARG A 34 5.66 -16.20 -11.56
N THR A 35 5.15 -17.36 -11.13
CA THR A 35 3.95 -17.48 -10.30
C THR A 35 4.31 -18.25 -9.04
N VAL A 36 3.98 -17.67 -7.89
CA VAL A 36 4.17 -18.24 -6.56
C VAL A 36 2.81 -18.62 -5.98
N GLN A 37 2.72 -19.80 -5.39
CA GLN A 37 1.49 -20.25 -4.72
C GLN A 37 1.43 -19.66 -3.32
N HIS A 38 0.31 -19.04 -2.99
CA HIS A 38 -0.02 -18.53 -1.66
C HIS A 38 -1.27 -19.26 -1.14
N PRO A 39 -1.13 -20.55 -0.77
CA PRO A 39 -2.28 -21.35 -0.34
C PRO A 39 -2.84 -20.85 1.00
N ASP A 40 -4.06 -21.30 1.30
CA ASP A 40 -4.74 -21.14 2.61
C ASP A 40 -5.13 -19.72 3.00
N SER A 41 -4.83 -18.72 2.18
CA SER A 41 -5.26 -17.35 2.42
C SER A 41 -5.17 -16.46 1.17
N GLN A 42 -6.01 -15.42 1.14
CA GLN A 42 -5.82 -14.27 0.28
C GLN A 42 -4.61 -13.41 0.69
N VAL A 43 -4.19 -12.53 -0.21
CA VAL A 43 -3.12 -11.56 0.05
C VAL A 43 -3.75 -10.18 0.21
N ASN A 44 -3.78 -9.66 1.43
CA ASN A 44 -4.40 -8.36 1.75
C ASN A 44 -3.45 -7.19 1.45
N ALA A 45 -2.16 -7.36 1.72
CA ALA A 45 -1.14 -6.35 1.46
C ALA A 45 0.19 -6.99 1.08
N MET A 46 0.95 -6.32 0.22
CA MET A 46 2.29 -6.73 -0.16
C MET A 46 3.25 -5.56 -0.13
N LYS A 47 4.49 -5.83 0.30
CA LYS A 47 5.60 -4.88 0.18
C LYS A 47 6.90 -5.61 -0.10
N ILE A 48 7.72 -5.01 -0.96
CA ILE A 48 9.08 -5.45 -1.23
C ILE A 48 9.99 -4.84 -0.16
N THR A 49 10.96 -5.60 0.34
CA THR A 49 11.94 -5.09 1.30
C THR A 49 12.82 -4.00 0.66
N PRO A 50 13.35 -3.03 1.44
CA PRO A 50 14.17 -1.96 0.89
C PRO A 50 15.44 -2.44 0.17
N ASP A 51 15.99 -3.57 0.60
CA ASP A 51 17.14 -4.24 -0.04
C ASP A 51 16.77 -5.05 -1.28
N ARG A 52 15.48 -5.07 -1.66
CA ARG A 52 14.92 -5.76 -2.83
C ARG A 52 15.14 -7.28 -2.82
N ALA A 53 15.44 -7.86 -1.66
CA ALA A 53 15.69 -9.29 -1.54
C ALA A 53 14.40 -10.09 -1.39
N LEU A 54 13.43 -9.58 -0.62
CA LEU A 54 12.24 -10.31 -0.24
C LEU A 54 10.95 -9.54 -0.54
N LEU A 55 9.87 -10.29 -0.75
CA LEU A 55 8.50 -9.82 -0.84
C LEU A 55 7.73 -10.32 0.37
N ALA A 56 7.20 -9.42 1.20
CA ALA A 56 6.20 -9.76 2.21
C ALA A 56 4.81 -9.85 1.57
N ALA A 57 4.10 -10.93 1.86
CA ALA A 57 2.68 -11.09 1.59
C ALA A 57 1.93 -11.28 2.92
N ALA A 58 1.15 -10.27 3.29
CA ALA A 58 0.30 -10.27 4.47
C ALA A 58 -1.07 -10.90 4.11
N GLY A 59 -1.46 -11.93 4.86
CA GLY A 59 -2.72 -12.65 4.66
C GLY A 59 -3.52 -12.82 5.96
N TYR A 60 -4.26 -13.91 6.04
CA TYR A 60 -5.03 -14.32 7.22
C TYR A 60 -4.12 -15.08 8.18
N GLN A 61 -3.88 -14.49 9.37
CA GLN A 61 -3.10 -15.09 10.47
C GLN A 61 -1.60 -15.30 10.20
N HIS A 62 -1.10 -14.95 9.02
CA HIS A 62 0.31 -15.05 8.67
C HIS A 62 0.81 -13.89 7.82
N VAL A 63 2.13 -13.63 7.89
CA VAL A 63 2.88 -12.89 6.87
C VAL A 63 3.95 -13.82 6.30
N ARG A 64 3.91 -14.08 4.99
CA ARG A 64 4.86 -14.94 4.29
C ARG A 64 5.86 -14.09 3.50
N MET A 65 7.15 -14.39 3.68
CA MET A 65 8.24 -13.74 2.96
C MET A 65 8.72 -14.64 1.83
N TYR A 66 8.73 -14.14 0.60
CA TYR A 66 9.22 -14.85 -0.58
C TYR A 66 10.49 -14.21 -1.11
N ASP A 67 11.42 -15.03 -1.61
CA ASP A 67 12.58 -14.52 -2.33
C ASP A 67 12.15 -13.89 -3.65
N VAL A 68 12.58 -12.67 -3.93
CA VAL A 68 12.27 -11.99 -5.19
C VAL A 68 13.10 -12.57 -6.34
N LYS A 69 14.37 -12.89 -6.10
CA LYS A 69 15.35 -13.26 -7.14
C LYS A 69 15.38 -14.76 -7.39
N SER A 70 15.19 -15.57 -6.35
CA SER A 70 15.18 -17.03 -6.46
C SER A 70 13.88 -17.55 -7.04
N MET A 71 13.91 -18.55 -7.91
CA MET A 71 12.69 -19.21 -8.45
C MET A 71 11.98 -20.13 -7.45
N ASN A 72 12.42 -20.18 -6.19
CA ASN A 72 11.79 -21.01 -5.15
C ASN A 72 10.33 -20.56 -4.90
N PRO A 73 9.33 -21.43 -5.07
CA PRO A 73 7.93 -21.06 -4.83
C PRO A 73 7.55 -21.02 -3.34
N ASN A 74 8.39 -21.54 -2.45
CA ASN A 74 8.06 -21.62 -1.02
C ASN A 74 8.47 -20.34 -0.27
N PRO A 75 7.73 -19.97 0.79
CA PRO A 75 8.14 -18.87 1.66
C PRO A 75 9.45 -19.21 2.38
N ILE A 76 10.35 -18.22 2.50
CA ILE A 76 11.60 -18.34 3.27
C ILE A 76 11.32 -18.19 4.76
N VAL A 77 10.44 -17.25 5.12
CA VAL A 77 10.07 -16.94 6.50
C VAL A 77 8.55 -16.82 6.58
N CYS A 78 7.96 -17.42 7.60
CA CYS A 78 6.54 -17.29 7.94
C CYS A 78 6.41 -16.67 9.33
N TYR A 79 5.69 -15.55 9.40
CA TYR A 79 5.29 -14.92 10.66
C TYR A 79 3.88 -15.37 11.01
N ASP A 80 3.77 -16.44 11.80
CA ASP A 80 2.51 -17.06 12.21
C ASP A 80 2.09 -16.61 13.63
N GLY A 81 0.89 -17.03 14.06
CA GLY A 81 0.36 -16.76 15.40
C GLY A 81 -0.38 -15.42 15.54
N LEU A 82 -0.76 -14.81 14.41
CA LEU A 82 -1.61 -13.63 14.36
C LEU A 82 -3.08 -14.03 14.50
N GLY A 83 -3.89 -13.23 15.19
CA GLY A 83 -5.25 -13.64 15.53
C GLY A 83 -6.24 -13.62 14.36
N LYS A 84 -6.03 -12.70 13.41
CA LYS A 84 -6.95 -12.41 12.29
C LYS A 84 -6.16 -11.98 11.03
N ASN A 85 -6.83 -11.34 10.06
CA ASN A 85 -6.17 -10.76 8.89
C ASN A 85 -5.11 -9.73 9.29
N VAL A 86 -3.98 -9.79 8.60
CA VAL A 86 -3.00 -8.71 8.54
C VAL A 86 -3.40 -7.80 7.38
N THR A 87 -3.70 -6.55 7.68
CA THR A 87 -4.24 -5.57 6.72
C THR A 87 -3.16 -4.69 6.11
N SER A 88 -2.03 -4.54 6.80
CA SER A 88 -0.92 -3.72 6.35
C SER A 88 0.41 -4.30 6.78
N VAL A 89 1.41 -4.11 5.93
CA VAL A 89 2.80 -4.48 6.17
C VAL A 89 3.70 -3.39 5.62
N GLY A 90 4.80 -3.12 6.30
CA GLY A 90 5.86 -2.26 5.78
C GLY A 90 7.15 -2.43 6.54
N PHE A 91 8.20 -1.79 6.05
CA PHE A 91 9.57 -2.00 6.52
C PHE A 91 10.19 -0.70 6.97
N GLN A 92 11.11 -0.79 7.92
CA GLN A 92 12.08 0.27 8.15
C GLN A 92 12.98 0.43 6.93
N GLN A 93 13.40 1.65 6.61
CA GLN A 93 14.32 1.96 5.50
C GLN A 93 15.60 1.11 5.48
N ASP A 94 16.19 0.83 6.66
CA ASP A 94 17.39 -0.02 6.78
C ASP A 94 17.11 -1.54 6.68
N GLY A 95 15.84 -1.95 6.59
CA GLY A 95 15.43 -3.37 6.54
C GLY A 95 15.61 -4.14 7.86
N LYS A 96 15.93 -3.48 8.98
CA LYS A 96 16.20 -4.17 10.25
C LYS A 96 14.93 -4.67 10.94
N TRP A 97 13.81 -4.00 10.75
CA TRP A 97 12.52 -4.39 11.31
C TRP A 97 11.37 -4.12 10.35
N MET A 98 10.27 -4.84 10.58
CA MET A 98 9.02 -4.77 9.84
C MET A 98 7.91 -4.35 10.80
N PHE A 99 6.91 -3.63 10.32
CA PHE A 99 5.67 -3.38 11.05
C PHE A 99 4.48 -4.06 10.35
N THR A 100 3.49 -4.44 11.13
CA THR A 100 2.23 -5.01 10.62
C THR A 100 1.04 -4.45 11.39
N GLY A 101 -0.05 -4.11 10.68
CA GLY A 101 -1.36 -3.84 11.28
C GLY A 101 -2.31 -5.00 11.08
N GLY A 102 -3.10 -5.34 12.09
CA GLY A 102 -4.03 -6.47 12.06
C GLY A 102 -5.47 -6.13 12.47
N GLU A 103 -6.41 -6.93 11.96
CA GLU A 103 -7.82 -6.89 12.37
C GLU A 103 -8.05 -7.34 13.83
N ASP A 104 -7.02 -7.89 14.47
CA ASP A 104 -7.00 -8.20 15.89
C ASP A 104 -6.69 -6.99 16.78
N CYS A 105 -6.81 -5.79 16.22
CA CYS A 105 -6.64 -4.50 16.90
C CYS A 105 -5.20 -4.24 17.39
N MET A 106 -4.21 -4.92 16.79
CA MET A 106 -2.81 -4.85 17.22
C MET A 106 -1.90 -4.42 16.07
N ALA A 107 -1.17 -3.32 16.27
CA ALA A 107 0.01 -2.99 15.47
C ALA A 107 1.23 -3.67 16.11
N ARG A 108 2.08 -4.27 15.29
CA ARG A 108 3.22 -5.08 15.74
C ARG A 108 4.50 -4.65 15.03
N ILE A 109 5.61 -4.80 15.74
CA ILE A 109 6.96 -4.59 15.21
C ILE A 109 7.76 -5.89 15.38
N TRP A 110 8.40 -6.31 14.29
CA TRP A 110 9.14 -7.56 14.16
C TRP A 110 10.59 -7.25 13.82
N ASP A 111 11.55 -7.80 14.58
CA ASP A 111 12.96 -7.69 14.20
C ASP A 111 13.29 -8.73 13.13
N MET A 112 13.71 -8.27 11.95
CA MET A 112 14.01 -9.12 10.80
C MET A 112 15.40 -9.77 10.90
N ARG A 113 16.26 -9.30 11.82
CA ARG A 113 17.63 -9.80 12.00
C ARG A 113 17.69 -11.02 12.90
N VAL A 114 16.68 -11.17 13.76
CA VAL A 114 16.58 -12.28 14.71
C VAL A 114 15.73 -13.38 14.07
N ARG A 115 16.20 -14.63 14.14
CA ARG A 115 15.43 -15.79 13.61
C ARG A 115 14.19 -16.14 14.43
N SER A 116 14.01 -15.49 15.58
CA SER A 116 12.82 -15.65 16.41
C SER A 116 11.68 -14.88 15.77
N VAL A 117 10.60 -15.59 15.46
CA VAL A 117 9.37 -15.03 14.89
C VAL A 117 8.51 -14.36 15.99
N GLN A 118 9.13 -13.94 17.10
CA GLN A 118 8.43 -13.28 18.18
C GLN A 118 8.29 -11.80 17.88
N CYS A 119 7.11 -11.27 18.17
CA CYS A 119 6.86 -9.85 18.08
C CYS A 119 7.65 -9.11 19.17
N ASN A 120 8.40 -8.06 18.79
CA ASN A 120 9.20 -7.29 19.73
C ASN A 120 8.36 -6.29 20.51
N ARG A 121 7.46 -5.59 19.81
CA ARG A 121 6.62 -4.53 20.38
C ARG A 121 5.24 -4.56 19.78
N MET A 122 4.25 -4.28 20.61
CA MET A 122 2.85 -4.28 20.24
C MET A 122 2.20 -3.00 20.71
N PHE A 123 1.31 -2.46 19.88
CA PHE A 123 0.46 -1.34 20.21
C PHE A 123 -0.99 -1.74 19.98
N GLN A 124 -1.79 -1.70 21.04
CA GLN A 124 -3.19 -2.10 21.02
C GLN A 124 -4.09 -0.89 20.81
N VAL A 125 -5.01 -1.02 19.86
CA VAL A 125 -6.10 -0.07 19.61
C VAL A 125 -7.45 -0.69 19.94
N ASN A 126 -8.51 0.12 19.91
CA ASN A 126 -9.84 -0.31 20.34
C ASN A 126 -10.69 -0.92 19.20
N ALA A 127 -10.24 -0.81 17.96
CA ALA A 127 -10.95 -1.30 16.78
C ALA A 127 -9.97 -1.96 15.78
N PRO A 128 -10.46 -2.81 14.86
CA PRO A 128 -9.62 -3.45 13.84
C PRO A 128 -8.80 -2.43 13.05
N ILE A 129 -7.49 -2.68 12.91
CA ILE A 129 -6.60 -1.81 12.13
C ILE A 129 -6.83 -2.09 10.66
N THR A 130 -7.10 -1.03 9.89
CA THR A 130 -7.33 -1.11 8.45
C THR A 130 -6.07 -0.78 7.66
N SER A 131 -5.22 0.11 8.18
CA SER A 131 -4.01 0.54 7.50
C SER A 131 -2.98 1.08 8.49
N ALA A 132 -1.71 0.93 8.17
CA ALA A 132 -0.59 1.47 8.93
C ALA A 132 0.48 1.98 7.95
N CYS A 133 1.12 3.10 8.30
CA CYS A 133 2.26 3.63 7.57
C CYS A 133 3.33 4.15 8.55
N LEU A 134 4.59 4.05 8.14
CA LEU A 134 5.74 4.53 8.89
C LEU A 134 6.06 5.95 8.46
N HIS A 135 6.23 6.85 9.42
CA HIS A 135 6.68 8.21 9.15
C HIS A 135 8.11 8.20 8.57
N PRO A 136 8.46 9.06 7.58
CA PRO A 136 9.78 9.03 6.93
C PRO A 136 10.98 9.16 7.87
N ASN A 137 10.82 9.82 9.03
CA ASN A 137 11.86 9.90 10.07
C ASN A 137 12.13 8.57 10.82
N GLN A 138 11.43 7.48 10.48
CA GLN A 138 11.55 6.14 11.08
C GLN A 138 11.21 6.08 12.59
N GLY A 139 10.58 7.12 13.13
CA GLY A 139 10.34 7.31 14.56
C GLY A 139 8.88 7.18 14.99
N GLU A 140 7.92 7.45 14.11
CA GLU A 140 6.49 7.29 14.41
C GLU A 140 5.80 6.32 13.46
N LEU A 141 4.93 5.47 14.03
CA LEU A 141 4.02 4.63 13.26
C LEU A 141 2.63 5.25 13.32
N ILE A 142 2.03 5.50 12.15
CA ILE A 142 0.67 6.01 12.03
C ILE A 142 -0.23 4.82 11.73
N VAL A 143 -1.30 4.68 12.50
CA VAL A 143 -2.19 3.53 12.48
C VAL A 143 -3.63 4.02 12.37
N ALA A 144 -4.35 3.57 11.35
CA ALA A 144 -5.76 3.85 11.17
C ALA A 144 -6.63 2.62 11.49
N ASP A 145 -7.79 2.86 12.08
CA ASP A 145 -8.71 1.80 12.46
C ASP A 145 -10.13 1.98 11.89
N GLN A 146 -10.92 0.92 12.03
CA GLN A 146 -12.30 0.85 11.55
C GLN A 146 -13.25 1.79 12.32
N SER A 147 -12.86 2.31 13.48
CA SER A 147 -13.68 3.29 14.20
C SER A 147 -13.56 4.72 13.65
N GLY A 148 -12.62 4.92 12.71
CA GLY A 148 -12.28 6.23 12.16
C GLY A 148 -11.20 6.96 12.95
N CYS A 149 -10.51 6.29 13.87
CA CYS A 149 -9.39 6.88 14.60
C CYS A 149 -8.08 6.67 13.83
N ILE A 150 -7.25 7.71 13.82
CA ILE A 150 -5.84 7.68 13.42
C ILE A 150 -5.03 7.84 14.71
N ASN A 151 -4.21 6.86 15.04
CA ASN A 151 -3.30 6.88 16.18
C ASN A 151 -1.87 7.05 15.65
N ILE A 152 -1.17 8.07 16.12
CA ILE A 152 0.24 8.32 15.83
C ILE A 152 1.05 7.85 17.04
N TRP A 153 1.79 6.77 16.88
CA TRP A 153 2.56 6.13 17.94
C TRP A 153 4.04 6.44 17.79
N ASP A 154 4.62 7.13 18.78
CA ASP A 154 6.05 7.38 18.86
C ASP A 154 6.78 6.12 19.35
N LEU A 155 7.60 5.55 18.47
CA LEU A 155 8.35 4.34 18.76
C LEU A 155 9.43 4.58 19.81
N LYS A 156 9.91 5.80 20.06
CA LYS A 156 10.93 6.03 21.08
C LYS A 156 10.36 6.19 22.47
N SER A 157 9.24 6.91 22.59
CA SER A 157 8.69 7.31 23.89
C SER A 157 7.43 6.54 24.30
N ASP A 158 6.88 5.70 23.42
CA ASP A 158 5.57 5.04 23.58
C ASP A 158 4.38 6.01 23.79
N LYS A 159 4.59 7.30 23.52
CA LYS A 159 3.51 8.29 23.51
C LYS A 159 2.66 8.09 22.26
N THR A 160 1.37 8.33 22.42
CA THR A 160 0.40 8.21 21.34
C THR A 160 -0.44 9.47 21.26
N GLU A 161 -0.65 9.97 20.05
CA GLU A 161 -1.63 11.00 19.77
C GLU A 161 -2.75 10.43 18.92
N ARG A 162 -3.98 10.81 19.23
CA ARG A 162 -5.17 10.33 18.53
C ARG A 162 -5.82 11.49 17.79
N LEU A 163 -6.17 11.22 16.54
CA LEU A 163 -6.88 12.10 15.63
C LEU A 163 -8.13 11.40 15.10
N ILE A 164 -9.26 12.10 15.07
CA ILE A 164 -10.52 11.59 14.53
C ILE A 164 -11.00 12.59 13.48
N PRO A 165 -10.87 12.29 12.18
CA PRO A 165 -11.29 13.21 11.11
C PRO A 165 -12.81 13.38 11.09
N GLU A 166 -13.52 12.25 11.19
CA GLU A 166 -14.97 12.17 11.16
C GLU A 166 -15.42 11.00 12.04
N PRO A 167 -16.14 11.25 13.14
CA PRO A 167 -16.53 10.19 14.07
C PRO A 167 -17.44 9.14 13.42
N GLY A 168 -17.16 7.87 13.66
CA GLY A 168 -18.03 6.76 13.28
C GLY A 168 -17.91 6.30 11.81
N VAL A 169 -17.02 6.89 11.03
CA VAL A 169 -16.75 6.48 9.65
C VAL A 169 -15.36 5.83 9.57
N ALA A 170 -15.32 4.57 9.14
CA ALA A 170 -14.07 3.81 9.05
C ALA A 170 -13.08 4.44 8.05
N ILE A 171 -11.82 4.47 8.43
CA ILE A 171 -10.71 4.84 7.53
C ILE A 171 -10.22 3.56 6.87
N ASN A 172 -10.04 3.58 5.54
CA ASN A 172 -9.60 2.41 4.78
C ASN A 172 -8.10 2.41 4.52
N SER A 173 -7.50 3.58 4.29
CA SER A 173 -6.08 3.71 4.00
C SER A 173 -5.54 5.03 4.52
N ILE A 174 -4.26 4.99 4.90
CA ILE A 174 -3.47 6.16 5.25
C ILE A 174 -2.13 6.11 4.52
N ASP A 175 -1.58 7.29 4.24
CA ASP A 175 -0.25 7.43 3.69
C ASP A 175 0.35 8.79 4.06
N ILE A 176 1.67 8.83 4.17
CA ILE A 176 2.44 10.04 4.39
C ILE A 176 3.44 10.19 3.25
N ASP A 177 3.63 11.42 2.78
CA ASP A 177 4.53 11.72 1.68
C ASP A 177 6.00 11.58 2.07
N ALA A 178 6.90 11.46 1.09
CA ALA A 178 8.32 11.23 1.32
C ALA A 178 9.00 12.41 2.04
N ASP A 179 8.58 13.64 1.73
CA ASP A 179 9.07 14.87 2.36
C ASP A 179 8.51 15.10 3.78
N ALA A 180 7.60 14.24 4.26
CA ALA A 180 6.88 14.40 5.53
C ALA A 180 6.18 15.77 5.66
N SER A 181 5.64 16.28 4.55
CA SER A 181 4.87 17.52 4.48
C SER A 181 3.37 17.30 4.68
N TYR A 182 2.84 16.16 4.24
CA TYR A 182 1.43 15.85 4.20
C TYR A 182 1.11 14.42 4.62
N LEU A 183 0.07 14.27 5.44
CA LEU A 183 -0.57 13.01 5.75
C LEU A 183 -1.93 12.97 5.06
N ALA A 184 -2.26 11.88 4.38
CA ALA A 184 -3.55 11.64 3.77
C ALA A 184 -4.24 10.42 4.40
N ALA A 185 -5.55 10.49 4.53
CA ALA A 185 -6.40 9.37 4.91
C ALA A 185 -7.64 9.33 4.03
N VAL A 186 -8.10 8.13 3.66
CA VAL A 186 -9.36 7.94 2.94
C VAL A 186 -10.33 7.09 3.74
N ASN A 187 -11.61 7.43 3.69
CA ASN A 187 -12.65 6.74 4.44
C ASN A 187 -13.63 5.95 3.55
N THR A 188 -14.51 5.18 4.19
CA THR A 188 -15.54 4.38 3.50
C THR A 188 -16.59 5.20 2.77
N GLU A 189 -16.75 6.49 3.07
CA GLU A 189 -17.69 7.38 2.37
C GLU A 189 -17.09 8.04 1.11
N GLY A 190 -15.83 7.74 0.79
CA GLY A 190 -15.16 8.32 -0.38
C GLY A 190 -14.56 9.69 -0.12
N SER A 191 -14.49 10.15 1.13
CA SER A 191 -13.77 11.36 1.50
C SER A 191 -12.28 11.08 1.66
N CYS A 192 -11.46 12.02 1.21
CA CYS A 192 -10.03 12.06 1.48
C CYS A 192 -9.73 13.27 2.37
N PHE A 193 -9.07 13.04 3.49
CA PHE A 193 -8.65 14.05 4.44
C PHE A 193 -7.14 14.23 4.31
N VAL A 194 -6.70 15.48 4.33
CA VAL A 194 -5.27 15.81 4.28
C VAL A 194 -4.91 16.72 5.43
N TRP A 195 -3.79 16.39 6.08
CA TRP A 195 -3.17 17.19 7.13
C TRP A 195 -1.80 17.65 6.68
N SER A 196 -1.43 18.88 7.05
CA SER A 196 -0.05 19.31 7.01
C SER A 196 0.67 18.76 8.24
N VAL A 197 1.79 18.10 8.00
CA VAL A 197 2.67 17.57 9.04
C VAL A 197 3.73 18.63 9.32
N SER A 198 3.84 19.04 10.57
CA SER A 198 4.89 19.95 11.02
C SER A 198 5.94 19.16 11.82
N GLN A 199 7.21 19.37 11.49
CA GLN A 199 8.30 18.77 12.25
C GLN A 199 8.23 19.20 13.73
N ARG A 200 8.66 18.29 14.62
CA ARG A 200 8.68 18.54 16.07
C ARG A 200 9.45 19.83 16.36
N LYS A 201 8.83 20.77 17.10
CA LYS A 201 9.51 21.97 17.61
C LYS A 201 10.35 21.69 18.86
N SER A 202 10.15 20.54 19.52
CA SER A 202 10.81 20.14 20.76
C SER A 202 11.33 18.69 20.68
N LEU A 203 12.35 18.38 21.50
CA LEU A 203 12.92 17.03 21.63
C LEU A 203 11.92 16.00 22.21
N GLU A 204 10.84 16.48 22.84
CA GLU A 204 9.75 15.67 23.38
C GLU A 204 8.42 16.06 22.71
N GLY A 205 7.67 15.07 22.22
CA GLY A 205 6.34 15.27 21.61
C GLY A 205 6.16 14.41 20.36
N VAL A 206 4.92 14.15 19.94
CA VAL A 206 4.60 13.45 18.68
C VAL A 206 4.61 14.48 17.52
N ILE A 207 4.69 14.03 16.26
CA ILE A 207 4.52 14.94 15.11
C ILE A 207 3.19 15.70 15.22
N GLN A 208 3.22 17.00 14.90
CA GLN A 208 2.01 17.81 14.90
C GLN A 208 1.34 17.73 13.53
N VAL A 209 0.07 17.32 13.51
CA VAL A 209 -0.75 17.24 12.30
C VAL A 209 -1.87 18.28 12.34
N ASN A 210 -1.89 19.16 11.34
CA ASN A 210 -2.88 20.25 11.25
C ASN A 210 -3.80 20.02 10.05
N PRO A 211 -5.14 20.05 10.20
CA PRO A 211 -6.06 19.84 9.08
C PRO A 211 -5.81 20.85 7.96
N ARG A 212 -5.68 20.36 6.72
CA ARG A 212 -5.37 21.15 5.53
C ARG A 212 -6.53 21.16 4.54
N ALA A 213 -7.05 19.99 4.20
CA ALA A 213 -8.14 19.86 3.22
C ALA A 213 -9.03 18.65 3.52
N LYS A 214 -10.32 18.75 3.14
CA LYS A 214 -11.27 17.63 3.04
C LYS A 214 -11.78 17.57 1.60
N LEU A 215 -11.38 16.54 0.87
CA LEU A 215 -11.73 16.31 -0.52
C LEU A 215 -12.87 15.30 -0.58
N LYS A 216 -13.95 15.63 -1.30
CA LYS A 216 -14.96 14.64 -1.68
C LYS A 216 -14.43 13.84 -2.87
N ALA A 217 -13.52 12.92 -2.58
CA ALA A 217 -12.72 12.25 -3.60
C ALA A 217 -13.59 11.36 -4.48
N HIS A 218 -14.45 10.53 -3.91
CA HIS A 218 -15.22 9.52 -4.64
C HIS A 218 -16.70 9.51 -4.22
N SER A 219 -17.56 8.95 -5.06
CA SER A 219 -19.00 8.77 -4.76
C SER A 219 -19.30 7.44 -4.04
N ARG A 220 -18.33 6.53 -4.01
CA ARG A 220 -18.35 5.24 -3.32
C ARG A 220 -17.14 5.11 -2.41
N TYR A 221 -16.98 3.96 -1.77
CA TYR A 221 -15.84 3.61 -0.92
C TYR A 221 -14.51 4.01 -1.57
N ALA A 222 -13.73 4.87 -0.91
CA ALA A 222 -12.33 5.06 -1.25
C ALA A 222 -11.52 3.97 -0.57
N LEU A 223 -10.68 3.27 -1.34
CA LEU A 223 -10.05 2.02 -0.91
C LEU A 223 -8.60 2.25 -0.49
N LYS A 224 -7.81 2.97 -1.29
CA LYS A 224 -6.42 3.30 -0.99
C LYS A 224 -6.10 4.76 -1.31
N CYS A 225 -5.16 5.33 -0.58
CA CYS A 225 -4.50 6.57 -0.93
C CYS A 225 -2.98 6.39 -0.90
N LYS A 226 -2.28 7.01 -1.86
CA LYS A 226 -0.82 7.00 -1.93
C LYS A 226 -0.26 8.31 -2.45
N PHE A 227 0.77 8.83 -1.81
CA PHE A 227 1.54 9.94 -2.35
C PHE A 227 2.55 9.43 -3.38
N SER A 228 2.88 10.30 -4.33
CA SER A 228 3.97 10.06 -5.26
C SER A 228 5.34 10.25 -4.57
N PRO A 229 6.41 9.58 -5.03
CA PRO A 229 7.75 9.69 -4.44
C PRO A 229 8.32 11.11 -4.42
N ASP A 230 7.94 11.97 -5.37
CA ASP A 230 8.31 13.38 -5.44
C ASP A 230 7.43 14.31 -4.57
N SER A 231 6.47 13.76 -3.80
CA SER A 231 5.53 14.51 -2.96
C SER A 231 4.63 15.51 -3.71
N VAL A 232 4.58 15.47 -5.06
CA VAL A 232 3.79 16.42 -5.89
C VAL A 232 2.36 15.94 -6.15
N LEU A 233 2.13 14.64 -6.10
CA LEU A 233 0.84 14.02 -6.43
C LEU A 233 0.31 13.16 -5.28
N LEU A 234 -1.00 13.05 -5.20
CA LEU A 234 -1.74 12.12 -4.36
C LEU A 234 -2.67 11.32 -5.25
N ALA A 235 -2.61 9.99 -5.18
CA ALA A 235 -3.56 9.09 -5.83
C ALA A 235 -4.58 8.59 -4.81
N THR A 236 -5.85 8.51 -5.22
CA THR A 236 -6.92 7.85 -4.46
C THR A 236 -7.64 6.84 -5.34
N THR A 237 -7.77 5.60 -4.86
CA THR A 237 -8.48 4.52 -5.55
C THR A 237 -9.86 4.31 -4.93
N SER A 238 -10.82 3.79 -5.71
CA SER A 238 -12.18 3.60 -5.21
C SER A 238 -12.94 2.45 -5.86
N ALA A 239 -13.98 2.01 -5.15
CA ALA A 239 -15.04 1.15 -5.65
C ALA A 239 -15.87 1.80 -6.78
N ASP A 240 -15.76 3.11 -7.02
CA ASP A 240 -16.35 3.79 -8.18
C ASP A 240 -15.60 3.54 -9.51
N GLN A 241 -14.62 2.61 -9.48
CA GLN A 241 -13.86 2.15 -10.64
C GLN A 241 -12.90 3.21 -11.21
N SER A 242 -12.62 4.25 -10.43
CA SER A 242 -11.69 5.29 -10.79
C SER A 242 -10.50 5.36 -9.84
N VAL A 243 -9.40 5.85 -10.39
CA VAL A 243 -8.27 6.38 -9.62
C VAL A 243 -8.19 7.87 -9.93
N LYS A 244 -8.26 8.69 -8.89
CA LYS A 244 -8.14 10.15 -9.02
C LYS A 244 -6.76 10.59 -8.58
N ILE A 245 -6.15 11.46 -9.38
CA ILE A 245 -4.84 12.05 -9.11
C ILE A 245 -5.04 13.51 -8.74
N TRP A 246 -4.51 13.92 -7.60
CA TRP A 246 -4.63 15.25 -7.02
C TRP A 246 -3.25 15.90 -6.92
N LYS A 247 -3.14 17.21 -7.18
CA LYS A 247 -1.89 17.94 -6.94
C LYS A 247 -1.76 18.26 -5.45
N THR A 248 -0.60 18.07 -4.84
CA THR A 248 -0.42 18.37 -3.41
C THR A 248 -0.32 19.87 -3.10
N SER A 249 -0.03 20.71 -4.10
CA SER A 249 0.07 22.18 -3.94
C SER A 249 -1.25 22.83 -3.50
N ASP A 250 -2.36 22.39 -4.08
CA ASP A 250 -3.70 22.98 -3.89
C ASP A 250 -4.80 21.93 -3.68
N PHE A 251 -4.48 20.64 -3.78
CA PHE A 251 -5.41 19.52 -3.73
C PHE A 251 -6.53 19.59 -4.78
N GLN A 252 -6.26 20.21 -5.92
CA GLN A 252 -7.14 20.13 -7.08
C GLN A 252 -6.93 18.83 -7.85
N LEU A 253 -8.02 18.35 -8.45
CA LEU A 253 -8.04 17.16 -9.30
C LEU A 253 -7.23 17.44 -10.58
N LEU A 254 -6.13 16.72 -10.76
CA LEU A 254 -5.31 16.76 -11.98
C LEU A 254 -5.90 15.86 -13.06
N SER A 255 -6.16 14.60 -12.73
CA SER A 255 -6.56 13.58 -13.68
C SER A 255 -7.47 12.54 -13.03
N THR A 256 -8.32 11.90 -13.84
CA THR A 256 -9.18 10.79 -13.43
C THR A 256 -8.94 9.63 -14.37
N LEU A 257 -8.27 8.60 -13.85
CA LEU A 257 -8.03 7.34 -14.54
C LEU A 257 -9.27 6.48 -14.33
N LYS A 258 -9.96 6.16 -15.41
CA LYS A 258 -11.13 5.28 -15.40
C LYS A 258 -10.93 4.20 -16.43
N LEU A 259 -11.43 3.01 -16.10
CA LEU A 259 -11.61 1.99 -17.11
C LEU A 259 -12.55 2.54 -18.19
N GLY A 260 -12.09 2.55 -19.44
CA GLY A 260 -12.95 2.90 -20.55
C GLY A 260 -14.12 1.93 -20.59
N ASN A 261 -15.35 2.45 -20.58
CA ASN A 261 -16.55 1.62 -20.72
C ASN A 261 -16.44 0.80 -22.01
N THR A 262 -16.22 -0.50 -21.88
CA THR A 262 -16.60 -1.47 -22.91
C THR A 262 -18.09 -1.72 -22.74
N ASP A 263 -18.90 -1.05 -23.56
CA ASP A 263 -20.34 -1.29 -23.72
C ASP A 263 -21.25 -0.88 -22.51
N PRO A 264 -22.23 0.03 -22.71
CA PRO A 264 -23.31 0.28 -21.74
C PRO A 264 -24.11 -0.97 -21.34
N ALA A 265 -24.06 -2.05 -22.13
CA ALA A 265 -24.72 -3.32 -21.85
C ALA A 265 -23.94 -4.24 -20.89
N ASP A 266 -22.65 -4.00 -20.67
CA ASP A 266 -21.79 -4.78 -19.76
C ASP A 266 -20.96 -3.83 -18.88
N PRO A 267 -21.55 -3.28 -17.80
CA PRO A 267 -20.87 -2.28 -16.99
C PRO A 267 -19.58 -2.87 -16.41
N PRO A 268 -18.43 -2.17 -16.51
CA PRO A 268 -17.18 -2.68 -15.96
C PRO A 268 -17.37 -3.11 -14.50
N HIS A 269 -16.95 -4.33 -14.19
CA HIS A 269 -17.12 -4.94 -12.86
C HIS A 269 -15.77 -4.98 -12.15
N GLY A 270 -15.27 -3.83 -11.68
CA GLY A 270 -13.95 -3.79 -11.03
C GLY A 270 -13.77 -2.66 -10.03
N TRP A 271 -13.64 -2.97 -8.73
CA TRP A 271 -13.17 -1.96 -7.77
C TRP A 271 -11.68 -1.73 -8.00
N MET A 272 -11.19 -0.50 -7.78
CA MET A 272 -9.76 -0.19 -7.79
C MET A 272 -9.21 -0.37 -6.38
N TRP A 273 -8.60 -1.52 -6.11
CA TRP A 273 -8.16 -1.88 -4.76
C TRP A 273 -6.88 -1.19 -4.35
N ASP A 274 -5.87 -1.26 -5.21
CA ASP A 274 -4.51 -0.87 -4.87
C ASP A 274 -3.90 -0.02 -6.00
N CYS A 275 -2.96 0.86 -5.64
CA CYS A 275 -2.12 1.59 -6.55
C CYS A 275 -0.71 1.82 -5.98
N GLU A 276 0.30 1.87 -6.85
CA GLU A 276 1.67 2.26 -6.53
C GLU A 276 2.25 3.13 -7.67
N PHE A 277 3.02 4.16 -7.31
CA PHE A 277 3.67 5.06 -8.27
C PHE A 277 5.02 4.50 -8.74
N SER A 278 5.46 4.94 -9.92
CA SER A 278 6.86 4.83 -10.33
C SER A 278 7.76 5.78 -9.54
N ALA A 279 9.06 5.45 -9.41
CA ALA A 279 10.03 6.30 -8.71
C ALA A 279 10.15 7.71 -9.32
N ASP A 280 9.90 7.85 -10.62
CA ASP A 280 9.89 9.13 -11.34
C ASP A 280 8.54 9.88 -11.28
N SER A 281 7.54 9.32 -10.57
CA SER A 281 6.18 9.87 -10.46
C SER A 281 5.42 10.05 -11.78
N GLN A 282 5.86 9.47 -12.90
CA GLN A 282 5.20 9.63 -14.22
C GLN A 282 4.15 8.55 -14.50
N PHE A 283 4.27 7.40 -13.84
CA PHE A 283 3.40 6.26 -14.00
C PHE A 283 2.75 5.85 -12.69
N ILE A 284 1.59 5.22 -12.81
CA ILE A 284 0.93 4.56 -11.69
C ILE A 284 0.45 3.18 -12.13
N ILE A 285 0.67 2.19 -11.27
CA ILE A 285 0.17 0.83 -11.46
C ILE A 285 -1.04 0.65 -10.57
N THR A 286 -2.12 0.09 -11.11
CA THR A 286 -3.38 -0.13 -10.39
C THR A 286 -3.78 -1.60 -10.42
N ALA A 287 -4.34 -2.10 -9.31
CA ALA A 287 -4.94 -3.44 -9.23
C ALA A 287 -6.46 -3.34 -9.13
N SER A 288 -7.16 -4.15 -9.92
CA SER A 288 -8.61 -4.11 -10.00
C SER A 288 -9.28 -5.48 -9.83
N SER A 289 -10.54 -5.49 -9.39
CA SER A 289 -11.31 -6.74 -9.28
C SER A 289 -11.56 -7.43 -10.62
N ASP A 290 -11.33 -6.76 -11.75
CA ASP A 290 -11.45 -7.34 -13.10
C ASP A 290 -10.31 -8.30 -13.46
N CYS A 291 -9.46 -8.65 -12.48
CA CYS A 291 -8.34 -9.57 -12.61
C CYS A 291 -7.14 -9.02 -13.40
N VAL A 292 -7.14 -7.73 -13.74
CA VAL A 292 -6.08 -7.08 -14.52
C VAL A 292 -5.39 -5.97 -13.71
N ALA A 293 -4.06 -6.02 -13.65
CA ALA A 293 -3.28 -4.86 -13.22
C ALA A 293 -2.94 -3.99 -14.43
N ARG A 294 -2.90 -2.66 -14.26
CA ARG A 294 -2.68 -1.72 -15.37
C ARG A 294 -1.63 -0.69 -15.04
N LEU A 295 -0.75 -0.40 -16.00
CA LEU A 295 0.22 0.69 -15.96
C LEU A 295 -0.38 1.88 -16.72
N TRP A 296 -0.58 2.99 -16.01
CA TRP A 296 -1.15 4.22 -16.56
C TRP A 296 -0.08 5.28 -16.66
N ASN A 297 -0.14 6.09 -17.72
CA ASN A 297 0.57 7.36 -17.76
C ASN A 297 -0.30 8.45 -17.13
N ILE A 298 0.26 9.18 -16.16
CA ILE A 298 -0.50 10.15 -15.38
C ILE A 298 -0.87 11.38 -16.22
N GLU A 299 0.01 11.82 -17.11
CA GLU A 299 -0.18 13.00 -17.95
C GLU A 299 -1.26 12.78 -19.02
N THR A 300 -1.21 11.65 -19.72
CA THR A 300 -2.18 11.35 -20.79
C THR A 300 -3.46 10.68 -20.28
N ALA A 301 -3.46 10.18 -19.04
CA ALA A 301 -4.53 9.36 -18.46
C ALA A 301 -4.84 8.06 -19.23
N GLU A 302 -3.88 7.57 -20.02
CA GLU A 302 -4.05 6.37 -20.84
C GLU A 302 -3.37 5.14 -20.24
N VAL A 303 -3.95 3.97 -20.50
CA VAL A 303 -3.35 2.67 -20.17
C VAL A 303 -2.21 2.41 -21.15
N LYS A 304 -0.98 2.40 -20.64
CA LYS A 304 0.21 2.00 -21.42
C LYS A 304 0.36 0.49 -21.51
N ARG A 305 -0.07 -0.23 -20.47
CA ARG A 305 0.08 -1.69 -20.41
C ARG A 305 -0.92 -2.34 -19.48
N GLU A 306 -1.29 -3.56 -19.82
CA GLU A 306 -2.11 -4.45 -19.01
C GLU A 306 -1.33 -5.70 -18.62
N TYR A 307 -1.51 -6.15 -17.39
CA TYR A 307 -0.92 -7.36 -16.82
C TYR A 307 -2.05 -8.35 -16.52
N SER A 308 -2.43 -9.12 -17.53
CA SER A 308 -3.52 -10.09 -17.47
C SER A 308 -2.98 -11.49 -17.23
N GLY A 309 -3.59 -12.23 -16.30
CA GLY A 309 -3.26 -13.64 -16.09
C GLY A 309 -3.85 -14.24 -14.82
N HIS A 310 -4.24 -13.43 -13.85
CA HIS A 310 -4.99 -13.88 -12.69
C HIS A 310 -6.40 -14.34 -13.09
N THR A 311 -6.95 -15.28 -12.33
CA THR A 311 -8.30 -15.84 -12.58
C THR A 311 -9.37 -15.26 -11.65
N LYS A 312 -8.94 -14.49 -10.64
CA LYS A 312 -9.81 -13.79 -9.69
C LYS A 312 -9.29 -12.38 -9.40
N ALA A 313 -10.11 -11.60 -8.69
CA ALA A 313 -9.85 -10.22 -8.32
C ALA A 313 -8.43 -9.98 -7.80
N LEU A 314 -7.78 -8.96 -8.35
CA LEU A 314 -6.50 -8.44 -7.88
C LEU A 314 -6.74 -7.41 -6.79
N VAL A 315 -6.13 -7.63 -5.63
CA VAL A 315 -6.38 -6.82 -4.42
C VAL A 315 -5.13 -6.16 -3.88
N SER A 316 -3.94 -6.63 -4.24
CA SER A 316 -2.69 -6.07 -3.72
C SER A 316 -1.62 -5.98 -4.81
N LEU A 317 -0.81 -4.92 -4.71
CA LEU A 317 0.36 -4.66 -5.54
C LEU A 317 1.60 -4.47 -4.69
N ALA A 318 2.74 -4.89 -5.21
CA ALA A 318 4.03 -4.41 -4.77
C ALA A 318 4.88 -4.04 -5.99
N PHE A 319 5.39 -2.82 -5.96
CA PHE A 319 6.19 -2.27 -7.05
C PHE A 319 7.44 -1.61 -6.48
N ASN A 320 8.58 -1.81 -7.14
CA ASN A 320 9.83 -1.15 -6.81
C ASN A 320 10.71 -1.03 -8.07
N ASP A 321 11.01 0.19 -8.48
CA ASP A 321 11.89 0.57 -9.59
C ASP A 321 13.05 1.48 -9.17
N SER A 322 13.21 1.76 -7.87
CA SER A 322 14.34 2.54 -7.35
C SER A 322 15.65 1.77 -7.48
N VAL A 323 16.55 2.23 -8.34
CA VAL A 323 17.90 1.69 -8.54
C VAL A 323 18.85 2.13 -7.41
#